data_AF-A0A971V6H6-F1
#
_entry.id   AF-A0A971V6H6-F1
#
_cell.length_a   1.000
_cell.length_b   1.000
_cell.length_c   1.000
_cell.angle_alpha   90.00
_cell.angle_beta   90.00
_cell.angle_gamma   90.00
#
_symmetry.space_group_name_H-M   'P 1'
#
loop_
_entity.id
_entity.type
_entity.pdbx_description
1 polymer ?
#
loop_
_entity_poly.entity_id
_entity_poly.type
_entity_poly.pdbx_seq_one_letter_code
_entity_poly.pdbx_strand_id
1 'polypeptide(L)'
;MRSDKLDRELCKSFSDSEYYSLNDLYDAVLEMRDPNEMHKFFVDLCSRNELISMMHRWQIVRLLDKGMSYEEIIQEIRDVSDNPKSDKAMDDSDGTFSGGRNRERGKTRTGSTVSSTTISRVNNCYVNQEGGYATALARIKNKARGER
;
A
#
# COMPACT_ATOMS: atom_id res chain seq x y z
N MET A 1 18.40 6.48 -21.77
CA MET A 1 17.72 6.95 -23.00
C MET A 1 16.19 6.96 -22.91
N ARG A 2 15.50 5.89 -22.45
CA ARG A 2 14.03 5.94 -22.19
C ARG A 2 13.66 6.35 -20.76
N SER A 3 14.50 6.03 -19.76
CA SER A 3 14.37 6.57 -18.40
C SER A 3 14.38 8.11 -18.40
N ASP A 4 15.26 8.73 -19.20
CA ASP A 4 15.34 10.19 -19.39
C ASP A 4 14.08 10.82 -20.01
N LYS A 5 13.23 10.03 -20.69
CA LYS A 5 11.97 10.52 -21.29
C LYS A 5 10.81 10.54 -20.28
N LEU A 6 10.77 9.58 -19.36
CA LEU A 6 9.80 9.56 -18.26
C LEU A 6 10.11 10.67 -17.24
N ASP A 7 11.39 10.88 -16.93
CA ASP A 7 11.85 12.03 -16.13
C ASP A 7 11.51 13.35 -16.82
N ARG A 8 11.68 13.46 -18.15
CA ARG A 8 11.30 14.66 -18.92
C ARG A 8 9.80 14.94 -18.98
N GLU A 9 8.90 13.98 -18.75
CA GLU A 9 7.46 14.25 -18.74
C GLU A 9 6.94 14.59 -17.34
N LEU A 10 7.51 14.03 -16.27
CA LEU A 10 7.26 14.51 -14.91
C LEU A 10 7.89 15.91 -14.68
N CYS A 11 9.13 16.13 -15.13
CA CYS A 11 9.81 17.44 -15.01
C CYS A 11 9.16 18.56 -15.83
N LYS A 12 8.24 18.28 -16.77
CA LYS A 12 7.52 19.35 -17.48
C LYS A 12 6.48 20.05 -16.62
N SER A 13 6.08 19.48 -15.48
CA SER A 13 5.08 20.07 -14.59
C SER A 13 5.64 20.67 -13.31
N PHE A 14 6.89 20.39 -12.97
CA PHE A 14 7.55 20.92 -11.77
C PHE A 14 8.54 22.01 -12.16
N SER A 15 8.59 23.08 -11.36
CA SER A 15 9.70 24.04 -11.39
C SER A 15 11.00 23.38 -10.95
N ASP A 16 12.14 23.98 -11.33
CA ASP A 16 13.46 23.49 -10.92
C ASP A 16 13.54 23.33 -9.39
N SER A 17 13.01 24.30 -8.63
CA SER A 17 12.98 24.24 -7.16
C SER A 17 12.19 23.06 -6.61
N GLU A 18 11.05 22.70 -7.21
CA GLU A 18 10.25 21.56 -6.77
C GLU A 18 10.96 20.23 -7.07
N TYR A 19 11.67 20.16 -8.20
CA TYR A 19 12.49 19.00 -8.54
C TYR A 19 13.64 18.79 -7.53
N TYR A 20 14.31 19.87 -7.10
CA TYR A 20 15.33 19.79 -6.05
C TYR A 20 14.75 19.29 -4.72
N SER A 21 13.63 19.87 -4.26
CA SER A 21 12.97 19.42 -3.03
C SER A 21 12.49 17.97 -3.10
N LEU A 22 12.07 17.51 -4.29
CA LEU A 22 11.65 16.13 -4.49
C LEU A 22 12.83 15.15 -4.43
N ASN A 23 13.98 15.51 -4.99
CA ASN A 23 15.19 14.70 -4.88
C ASN A 23 15.72 14.64 -3.43
N ASP A 24 15.66 15.74 -2.69
CA ASP A 24 16.01 15.75 -1.25
C ASP A 24 15.16 14.75 -0.46
N LEU A 25 13.85 14.69 -0.73
CA LEU A 25 12.96 13.68 -0.15
C LEU A 25 13.36 12.25 -0.57
N TYR A 26 13.74 12.03 -1.83
CA TYR A 26 14.18 10.71 -2.29
C TYR A 26 15.44 10.24 -1.57
N ASP A 27 16.42 11.13 -1.40
CA ASP A 27 17.65 10.84 -0.68
C ASP A 27 17.34 10.50 0.79
N ALA A 28 16.47 11.28 1.45
CA ALA A 28 16.04 10.99 2.82
C ALA A 28 15.35 9.61 2.96
N VAL A 29 14.50 9.22 1.99
CA VAL A 29 13.84 7.91 1.98
C VAL A 29 14.84 6.77 1.77
N LEU A 30 15.89 6.98 0.97
CA LEU A 30 16.93 5.97 0.69
C LEU A 30 17.86 5.71 1.88
N GLU A 31 18.00 6.64 2.82
CA GLU A 31 18.84 6.49 4.01
C GLU A 31 18.24 5.58 5.09
N MET A 32 16.93 5.30 5.04
CA MET A 32 16.26 4.46 6.03
C MET A 32 16.66 2.98 5.88
N ARG A 33 17.11 2.36 6.96
CA ARG A 33 17.80 1.06 6.90
C ARG A 33 16.91 -0.13 7.21
N ASP A 34 15.85 0.10 7.99
CA ASP A 34 14.97 -0.96 8.44
C ASP A 34 13.49 -0.51 8.52
N PRO A 35 12.54 -1.47 8.63
CA PRO A 35 11.12 -1.17 8.67
C PRO A 35 10.67 -0.28 9.84
N ASN A 36 11.36 -0.27 10.98
CA ASN A 36 11.00 0.57 12.12
C ASN A 36 11.40 2.03 11.87
N GLU A 37 12.58 2.27 11.29
CA GLU A 37 13.00 3.61 10.85
C GLU A 37 12.02 4.14 9.79
N MET A 38 11.71 3.33 8.77
CA MET A 38 10.71 3.69 7.75
C MET A 38 9.34 3.99 8.34
N HIS A 39 8.89 3.23 9.35
CA HIS A 39 7.60 3.48 9.99
C HIS A 39 7.56 4.85 10.68
N LYS A 40 8.58 5.19 11.48
CA LYS A 40 8.67 6.49 12.15
C LYS A 40 8.70 7.62 11.14
N PHE A 41 9.56 7.52 10.12
CA PHE A 41 9.67 8.50 9.05
C PHE A 41 8.33 8.77 8.36
N PHE A 42 7.59 7.73 8.00
CA PHE A 42 6.32 7.88 7.30
C PHE A 42 5.17 8.39 8.19
N VAL A 43 5.19 8.09 9.50
CA VAL A 43 4.21 8.65 10.45
C VAL A 43 4.43 10.15 10.66
N ASP A 44 5.68 10.61 10.60
CA ASP A 44 5.99 12.04 10.68
C ASP A 44 5.67 12.77 9.36
N LEU A 45 5.94 12.14 8.21
CA LEU A 45 5.77 12.74 6.89
C LEU A 45 4.33 12.76 6.39
N CYS A 46 3.54 11.74 6.72
CA CYS A 46 2.22 11.52 6.11
C CYS A 46 1.11 11.40 7.15
N SER A 47 -0.08 11.88 6.78
CA SER A 47 -1.29 11.58 7.52
C SER A 47 -1.68 10.10 7.40
N ARG A 48 -2.49 9.64 8.36
CA ARG A 48 -3.07 8.28 8.34
C ARG A 48 -3.73 7.91 7.00
N ASN A 49 -4.46 8.84 6.39
CA ASN A 49 -5.20 8.58 5.15
C ASN A 49 -4.29 8.48 3.93
N GLU A 50 -3.18 9.22 3.91
CA GLU A 50 -2.17 9.11 2.86
C GLU A 50 -1.44 7.77 2.94
N LEU A 51 -1.08 7.33 4.16
CA LEU A 51 -0.48 6.01 4.37
C LEU A 51 -1.41 4.87 3.94
N ILE A 52 -2.69 4.93 4.32
CA ILE A 52 -3.71 3.96 3.87
C ILE A 52 -3.81 3.97 2.34
N SER A 53 -3.79 5.15 1.72
CA SER A 53 -3.87 5.26 0.26
C SER A 53 -2.65 4.65 -0.44
N MET A 54 -1.44 4.86 0.09
CA MET A 54 -0.21 4.24 -0.42
C MET A 54 -0.22 2.72 -0.24
N MET A 55 -0.63 2.25 0.95
CA MET A 55 -0.78 0.83 1.25
C MET A 55 -1.76 0.15 0.29
N HIS A 56 -2.95 0.74 0.07
CA HIS A 56 -3.93 0.20 -0.86
C HIS A 56 -3.38 0.12 -2.28
N ARG A 57 -2.67 1.15 -2.77
CA ARG A 57 -2.03 1.11 -4.10
C ARG A 57 -1.03 -0.05 -4.20
N TRP A 58 -0.22 -0.25 -3.18
CA TRP A 58 0.72 -1.38 -3.15
C TRP A 58 0.01 -2.74 -3.10
N GLN A 59 -1.08 -2.88 -2.33
CA GLN A 59 -1.89 -4.10 -2.31
C GLN A 59 -2.48 -4.40 -3.68
N ILE A 60 -3.06 -3.40 -4.36
CA ILE A 60 -3.58 -3.55 -5.72
C ILE A 60 -2.49 -4.09 -6.65
N VAL A 61 -1.27 -3.52 -6.63
CA VAL A 61 -0.15 -3.99 -7.46
C VAL A 61 0.16 -5.46 -7.20
N ARG A 62 0.20 -5.89 -5.93
CA ARG A 62 0.46 -7.29 -5.58
C ARG A 62 -0.65 -8.23 -6.03
N LEU A 63 -1.91 -7.79 -6.03
CA LEU A 63 -3.05 -8.60 -6.45
C LEU A 63 -3.16 -8.66 -7.99
N LEU A 64 -2.86 -7.55 -8.68
CA LEU A 64 -2.70 -7.52 -10.14
C LEU A 64 -1.58 -8.47 -10.60
N ASP A 65 -0.44 -8.48 -9.89
CA ASP A 65 0.67 -9.41 -10.17
C ASP A 65 0.28 -10.89 -9.97
N LYS A 66 -0.74 -11.18 -9.16
CA LYS A 66 -1.34 -12.52 -9.02
C LYS A 66 -2.37 -12.86 -10.10
N GLY A 67 -2.67 -11.95 -11.03
CA GLY A 67 -3.65 -12.15 -12.09
C GLY A 67 -5.10 -12.03 -11.64
N MET A 68 -5.37 -11.38 -10.51
CA MET A 68 -6.74 -11.19 -10.02
C MET A 68 -7.52 -10.15 -10.83
N SER A 69 -8.81 -10.38 -11.00
CA SER A 69 -9.76 -9.43 -11.60
C SER A 69 -10.02 -8.21 -10.70
N TYR A 70 -10.61 -7.16 -11.26
CA TYR A 70 -10.86 -5.93 -10.50
C TYR A 70 -11.88 -6.15 -9.38
N GLU A 71 -12.89 -6.99 -9.63
CA GLU A 71 -13.91 -7.37 -8.66
C GLU A 71 -13.29 -8.11 -7.46
N GLU A 72 -12.41 -9.07 -7.73
CA GLU A 72 -11.68 -9.81 -6.68
C GLU A 72 -10.77 -8.88 -5.86
N ILE A 73 -10.07 -7.95 -6.52
CA ILE A 73 -9.21 -6.97 -5.85
C ILE A 73 -10.01 -6.08 -4.89
N ILE A 74 -11.18 -5.59 -5.31
CA ILE A 74 -12.05 -4.77 -4.46
C ILE A 74 -12.51 -5.55 -3.24
N GLN A 75 -12.89 -6.82 -3.44
CA GLN A 75 -13.36 -7.68 -2.35
C GLN A 75 -12.24 -7.97 -1.35
N GLU A 76 -11.06 -8.36 -1.82
CA GLU A 76 -9.91 -8.68 -0.97
C GLU A 76 -9.50 -7.49 -0.10
N ILE A 77 -9.43 -6.28 -0.67
CA ILE A 77 -9.02 -5.08 0.09
C ILE A 77 -10.09 -4.68 1.12
N ARG A 78 -11.38 -4.85 0.80
CA ARG A 78 -12.46 -4.62 1.76
C ARG A 78 -12.36 -5.53 2.97
N ASP A 79 -12.09 -6.82 2.75
CA ASP A 79 -12.01 -7.82 3.83
C ASP A 79 -10.83 -7.56 4.78
N VAL A 80 -9.72 -7.00 4.27
CA VAL A 80 -8.59 -6.54 5.12
C VAL A 80 -9.00 -5.39 6.03
N SER A 81 -9.76 -4.40 5.52
CA SER A 81 -10.21 -3.26 6.33
C SER A 81 -11.24 -3.63 7.39
N ASP A 82 -11.95 -4.73 7.17
CA ASP A 82 -13.04 -5.20 8.01
C ASP A 82 -12.60 -6.25 9.05
N ASN A 83 -11.32 -6.64 9.07
CA ASN A 83 -10.77 -7.63 10.00
C ASN A 83 -9.85 -6.96 11.07
N PRO A 84 -10.36 -6.60 12.25
CA PRO A 84 -9.58 -6.00 13.33
C PRO A 84 -8.69 -7.01 14.11
N LYS A 85 -8.51 -8.25 13.62
CA LYS A 85 -7.75 -9.28 14.34
C LYS A 85 -6.24 -9.14 14.12
N SER A 86 -5.63 -8.16 14.78
CA SER A 86 -4.20 -8.23 15.17
C SER A 86 -3.94 -7.83 16.63
N ASP A 87 -4.92 -7.30 17.37
CA ASP A 87 -4.79 -6.98 18.80
C ASP A 87 -5.39 -8.08 19.70
N LYS A 88 -4.93 -9.32 19.53
CA LYS A 88 -5.17 -10.36 20.54
C LYS A 88 -3.85 -10.98 20.99
N ALA A 89 -3.24 -10.33 21.98
CA ALA A 89 -2.30 -10.97 22.88
C ALA A 89 -2.97 -11.10 24.26
N MET A 90 -3.16 -12.35 24.67
CA MET A 90 -3.33 -12.91 26.02
C MET A 90 -4.37 -12.28 26.98
N ASP A 91 -5.46 -13.01 27.22
CA ASP A 91 -6.18 -12.95 28.50
C ASP A 91 -6.25 -14.38 29.04
N ASP A 92 -5.65 -14.58 30.22
CA ASP A 92 -5.65 -15.82 30.96
C ASP A 92 -6.90 -15.90 31.85
N SER A 93 -7.52 -17.08 31.81
CA SER A 93 -8.35 -17.69 32.88
C SER A 93 -9.78 -17.22 33.14
N ASP A 94 -10.68 -18.15 32.78
CA ASP A 94 -11.71 -18.80 33.61
C ASP A 94 -13.07 -18.11 33.88
N GLY A 95 -14.16 -18.83 33.61
CA GLY A 95 -15.52 -18.44 34.07
C GLY A 95 -16.67 -18.54 33.06
N THR A 96 -17.25 -19.74 32.95
CA THR A 96 -18.67 -20.13 32.83
C THR A 96 -19.78 -19.11 32.43
N PHE A 97 -20.64 -19.58 31.49
CA PHE A 97 -22.12 -19.47 31.37
C PHE A 97 -22.78 -18.56 30.30
N SER A 98 -23.49 -19.26 29.39
CA SER A 98 -24.81 -19.04 28.77
C SER A 98 -25.16 -17.84 27.86
N GLY A 99 -25.65 -18.21 26.67
CA GLY A 99 -26.98 -17.81 26.16
C GLY A 99 -27.24 -16.33 25.88
N GLY A 100 -27.02 -15.91 24.63
CA GLY A 100 -27.50 -14.61 24.14
C GLY A 100 -27.70 -14.60 22.64
N ARG A 101 -28.96 -14.44 22.21
CA ARG A 101 -29.35 -14.16 20.81
C ARG A 101 -28.58 -12.94 20.31
N ASN A 102 -27.70 -13.11 19.32
CA ASN A 102 -26.99 -11.97 18.75
C ASN A 102 -27.89 -11.27 17.72
N ARG A 103 -28.66 -10.31 18.20
CA ARG A 103 -29.19 -9.22 17.37
C ARG A 103 -28.14 -8.13 17.29
N GLU A 104 -28.15 -7.49 16.13
CA GLU A 104 -27.52 -6.21 15.79
C GLU A 104 -26.03 -6.22 15.49
N ARG A 105 -25.67 -5.71 14.32
CA ARG A 105 -25.29 -4.29 14.22
C ARG A 105 -25.34 -3.85 12.76
N GLY A 106 -26.17 -2.85 12.48
CA GLY A 106 -26.06 -2.06 11.27
C GLY A 106 -24.62 -1.54 11.19
N LYS A 107 -23.87 -2.03 10.21
CA LYS A 107 -22.50 -1.60 9.97
C LYS A 107 -22.59 -0.21 9.35
N THR A 108 -22.41 0.82 10.16
CA THR A 108 -22.11 2.16 9.65
C THR A 108 -20.83 2.05 8.82
N ARG A 109 -21.01 2.06 7.50
CA ARG A 109 -19.95 1.88 6.51
C ARG A 109 -19.10 3.14 6.43
N THR A 110 -18.09 3.24 7.28
CA THR A 110 -17.00 4.19 7.10
C THR A 110 -15.71 3.41 6.90
N GLY A 111 -15.65 2.63 5.80
CA GLY A 111 -14.51 1.81 5.45
C GLY A 111 -14.01 2.18 4.05
N SER A 112 -12.78 2.70 4.00
CA SER A 112 -12.07 3.23 2.83
C SER A 112 -12.04 2.21 1.68
N THR A 113 -13.09 2.21 0.86
CA THR A 113 -13.24 1.30 -0.27
C THR A 113 -12.38 1.81 -1.42
N VAL A 114 -11.50 0.96 -1.94
CA VAL A 114 -10.78 1.24 -3.18
C VAL A 114 -11.77 1.27 -4.35
N SER A 115 -11.74 2.34 -5.14
CA SER A 115 -12.56 2.45 -6.35
C SER A 115 -11.92 1.72 -7.53
N SER A 116 -12.75 1.27 -8.49
CA SER A 116 -12.28 0.74 -9.78
C SER A 116 -11.38 1.74 -10.53
N THR A 117 -11.64 3.05 -10.39
CA THR A 117 -10.78 4.11 -10.93
C THR A 117 -9.37 4.08 -10.32
N THR A 118 -9.24 3.84 -9.01
CA THR A 118 -7.92 3.69 -8.37
C THR A 118 -7.19 2.47 -8.91
N ILE A 119 -7.89 1.33 -9.05
CA ILE A 119 -7.30 0.11 -9.60
C ILE A 119 -6.83 0.35 -11.03
N SER A 120 -7.65 0.99 -11.86
CA SER A 120 -7.30 1.33 -13.24
C SER A 120 -6.05 2.22 -13.33
N ARG A 121 -5.97 3.27 -12.50
CA ARG A 121 -4.78 4.14 -12.45
C ARG A 121 -3.52 3.37 -12.06
N VAL A 122 -3.61 2.51 -11.04
CA VAL A 122 -2.50 1.67 -10.60
C VAL A 122 -2.12 0.66 -11.69
N ASN A 123 -3.09 0.02 -12.33
CA ASN A 123 -2.85 -0.94 -13.42
C ASN A 123 -2.11 -0.27 -14.58
N ASN A 124 -2.53 0.93 -14.99
CA ASN A 124 -1.86 1.68 -16.05
C ASN A 124 -0.39 2.00 -15.68
N CYS A 125 -0.11 2.35 -14.43
CA CYS A 125 1.26 2.55 -13.96
C CYS A 125 2.06 1.24 -13.87
N TYR A 126 1.40 0.12 -13.53
CA TYR A 126 2.04 -1.18 -13.36
C TYR A 126 2.38 -1.85 -14.70
N VAL A 127 1.48 -1.80 -15.69
CA VAL A 127 1.65 -2.41 -17.02
C VAL A 127 2.79 -1.75 -17.82
N ASN A 128 3.14 -0.49 -17.49
CA ASN A 128 4.34 0.15 -18.02
C ASN A 128 5.59 -0.50 -17.39
N GLN A 129 6.22 -1.43 -18.12
CA GLN A 129 7.25 -2.36 -17.62
C GLN A 129 8.59 -1.72 -17.19
N GLU A 130 8.78 -0.41 -17.39
CA GLU A 130 9.96 0.35 -16.93
C GLU A 130 9.66 1.19 -15.67
N GLY A 131 8.69 0.78 -14.84
CA GLY A 131 8.23 1.51 -13.66
C GLY A 131 8.76 1.00 -12.31
N GLY A 132 8.65 1.85 -11.28
CA GLY A 132 9.08 1.53 -9.90
C GLY A 132 8.38 0.31 -9.28
N TYR A 133 7.10 0.08 -9.61
CA TYR A 133 6.36 -1.09 -9.10
C TYR A 133 6.95 -2.43 -9.58
N ALA A 134 7.25 -2.53 -10.88
CA ALA A 134 7.86 -3.73 -11.46
C ALA A 134 9.24 -3.99 -10.83
N THR A 135 10.04 -2.94 -10.66
CA THR A 135 11.36 -3.02 -10.01
C THR A 135 11.25 -3.53 -8.57
N ALA A 136 10.33 -2.96 -7.78
CA ALA A 136 10.12 -3.38 -6.40
C ALA A 136 9.67 -4.84 -6.29
N LEU A 137 8.69 -5.26 -7.08
CA LEU A 137 8.21 -6.64 -7.09
C LEU A 137 9.30 -7.63 -7.50
N ALA A 138 10.08 -7.33 -8.53
CA ALA A 138 11.19 -8.16 -8.97
C ALA A 138 12.22 -8.35 -7.86
N ARG A 139 12.64 -7.26 -7.20
CA ARG A 139 13.59 -7.33 -6.06
C ARG A 139 13.04 -8.15 -4.90
N ILE A 140 11.76 -8.02 -4.56
CA ILE A 140 11.11 -8.81 -3.50
C ILE A 140 11.08 -10.30 -3.86
N LYS A 141 10.72 -10.63 -5.11
CA LYS A 141 10.71 -12.02 -5.61
C LYS A 141 12.11 -12.63 -5.59
N ASN A 142 13.13 -11.90 -6.04
CA ASN A 142 14.52 -12.37 -6.04
C ASN A 142 15.03 -12.58 -4.61
N LYS A 143 14.75 -11.64 -3.70
CA LYS A 143 15.08 -11.78 -2.27
C LYS A 143 14.43 -13.02 -1.64
N ALA A 144 13.18 -13.33 -2.02
CA ALA A 144 12.50 -14.54 -1.54
C ALA A 144 13.09 -15.84 -2.11
N ARG A 145 13.70 -15.80 -3.29
CA ARG A 145 14.38 -16.95 -3.94
C ARG A 145 15.82 -17.14 -3.51
N GLY A 146 16.40 -16.18 -2.77
CA GLY A 146 17.80 -16.22 -2.35
C GLY A 146 18.80 -15.85 -3.46
N GLU A 147 18.32 -15.35 -4.59
CA GLU A 147 19.14 -14.85 -5.70
C GLU A 147 19.59 -13.42 -5.33
N ARG A 148 20.89 -13.25 -5.05
CA ARG A 148 21.54 -11.95 -4.81
C ARG A 148 22.21 -11.44 -6.07
#